data_AF-A0A930FHH1-F1
#
_entry.id   AF-A0A930FHH1-F1
#
_cell.length_a   1.000
_cell.length_b   1.000
_cell.length_c   1.000
_cell.angle_alpha   90.00
_cell.angle_beta   90.00
_cell.angle_gamma   90.00
#
_symmetry.space_group_name_H-M   'P 1'
#
loop_
_entity.id
_entity.type
_entity.pdbx_description
1 polymer ?
#
loop_
_entity_poly.entity_id
_entity_poly.type
_entity_poly.pdbx_seq_one_letter_code
_entity_poly.pdbx_strand_id
1 'polypeptide(L)' 'ETAKNLAAKEGILAGISSGAAVTAALRVAKRLGKGKSVVVLLPDTGERYLSTGIFGEA' A
#
# COMPACT_ATOMS: atom_id res chain seq x y z
N GLU A 1 -2.18 5.99 5.81
CA GLU A 1 -0.77 6.38 5.65
C GLU A 1 -0.03 5.52 4.62
N THR A 2 0.00 4.19 4.77
CA THR A 2 0.72 3.28 3.85
C THR A 2 0.35 3.42 2.36
N ALA A 3 -0.94 3.60 2.02
CA ALA A 3 -1.35 3.85 0.63
C ALA A 3 -0.74 5.12 0.04
N LYS A 4 -0.65 6.22 0.82
CA LYS A 4 0.05 7.45 0.41
C LYS A 4 1.54 7.20 0.19
N ASN A 5 2.17 6.41 1.07
CA ASN A 5 3.59 6.06 0.95
C ASN A 5 3.87 5.18 -0.27
N LEU A 6 2.99 4.23 -0.61
CA LEU A 6 3.12 3.45 -1.84
C LEU A 6 3.17 4.35 -3.08
N ALA A 7 2.28 5.35 -3.15
CA ALA A 7 2.28 6.31 -4.24
C ALA A 7 3.55 7.18 -4.24
N ALA A 8 3.91 7.77 -3.09
CA ALA A 8 4.98 8.75 -3.00
C ALA A 8 6.40 8.17 -3.06
N LYS A 9 6.61 6.93 -2.58
CA LYS A 9 7.95 6.31 -2.47
C LYS A 9 8.19 5.21 -3.49
N GLU A 10 7.15 4.45 -3.85
CA GLU A 10 7.27 3.29 -4.74
C GLU A 10 6.68 3.55 -6.14
N GLY A 11 6.01 4.69 -6.35
CA GLY A 11 5.32 5.01 -7.61
C GLY A 11 4.09 4.13 -7.87
N ILE A 12 3.57 3.47 -6.83
CA ILE A 12 2.41 2.56 -6.94
C ILE A 12 1.17 3.28 -6.40
N LEU A 13 0.37 3.83 -7.32
CA LEU A 13 -0.92 4.44 -6.99
C LEU A 13 -1.99 3.36 -6.80
N ALA A 14 -2.22 2.94 -5.55
CA ALA A 14 -3.16 1.87 -5.19
C ALA A 14 -4.22 2.32 -4.17
N GLY A 15 -5.32 1.57 -4.09
CA GLY A 15 -6.43 1.88 -3.20
C GLY A 15 -6.16 1.77 -1.70
N ILE A 16 -7.20 2.08 -0.91
CA ILE A 16 -7.15 2.05 0.57
C ILE A 16 -6.82 0.64 1.08
N SER A 17 -7.48 -0.38 0.53
CA SER A 17 -7.33 -1.79 0.92
C SER A 17 -5.89 -2.28 0.65
N SER A 18 -5.29 -1.86 -0.46
CA SER A 18 -3.89 -2.09 -0.82
C SER A 18 -2.93 -1.57 0.25
N GLY A 19 -3.16 -0.36 0.77
CA GLY A 19 -2.38 0.17 1.89
C GLY A 19 -2.50 -0.67 3.16
N ALA A 20 -3.70 -1.17 3.48
CA ALA A 20 -3.91 -2.07 4.62
C ALA A 20 -3.19 -3.41 4.42
N ALA A 21 -3.30 -3.99 3.23
CA ALA A 21 -2.65 -5.25 2.87
C ALA A 21 -1.12 -5.14 2.97
N VAL A 22 -0.51 -4.08 2.44
CA VAL A 22 0.94 -3.84 2.55
C VAL A 22 1.37 -3.63 4.00
N THR A 23 0.56 -2.95 4.80
CA THR A 23 0.85 -2.79 6.25
C THR A 23 0.92 -4.14 6.95
N ALA A 24 -0.02 -5.05 6.66
CA ALA A 24 0.02 -6.40 7.19
C ALA A 24 1.21 -7.21 6.66
N ALA A 25 1.49 -7.13 5.35
CA ALA A 25 2.60 -7.81 4.71
C ALA A 25 3.96 -7.40 5.30
N LEU A 26 4.18 -6.12 5.57
CA LEU A 26 5.41 -5.63 6.22
C LEU A 26 5.59 -6.19 7.64
N ARG A 27 4.50 -6.31 8.41
CA ARG A 27 4.53 -6.94 9.75
C ARG A 27 4.88 -8.42 9.64
N VAL A 28 4.32 -9.14 8.65
CA VAL A 28 4.63 -10.54 8.39
C VAL A 28 6.08 -10.70 7.96
N ALA A 29 6.58 -9.87 7.05
CA ALA A 29 7.98 -9.90 6.59
C ALA A 29 8.95 -9.69 7.76
N LYS A 30 8.67 -8.73 8.66
CA LYS A 30 9.47 -8.52 9.88
C LYS A 30 9.48 -9.74 10.78
N ARG A 31 8.36 -10.47 10.92
CA ARG A 31 8.26 -11.70 11.72
C ARG A 31 9.02 -12.87 11.08
N LEU A 32 8.97 -13.01 9.76
CA LEU A 32 9.61 -14.11 9.04
C LEU A 32 11.15 -13.97 8.97
N GLY A 33 11.67 -12.74 8.98
CA GLY A 33 13.10 -12.48 9.01
C GLY A 33 13.79 -12.58 7.64
N LYS A 34 15.12 -12.50 7.65
CA LYS A 34 15.95 -12.44 6.43
C LYS A 34 15.82 -13.73 5.60
N GLY A 35 15.87 -13.59 4.28
CA GLY A 35 15.83 -14.70 3.33
C GLY A 35 14.43 -15.29 3.09
N LYS A 36 13.37 -14.67 3.61
CA LYS A 36 11.98 -15.03 3.33
C LYS A 36 11.32 -13.95 2.47
N SER A 37 10.39 -14.36 1.60
CA SER A 37 9.64 -13.48 0.72
C SER A 37 8.17 -13.46 1.10
N VAL A 38 7.55 -12.28 1.05
CA VAL A 38 6.11 -12.08 1.25
C VAL A 38 5.55 -11.44 0.00
N VAL A 39 4.51 -12.04 -0.58
CA VAL A 39 3.77 -11.51 -1.72
C VAL A 39 2.44 -10.95 -1.21
N VAL A 40 2.02 -9.80 -1.75
CA VAL A 40 0.78 -9.11 -1.36
C VAL A 40 0.04 -8.65 -2.62
N LEU A 41 -1.28 -8.84 -2.63
CA LEU A 41 -2.15 -8.41 -3.73
C LEU A 41 -2.65 -6.99 -3.46
N LEU A 42 -2.54 -6.12 -4.47
CA LEU A 42 -3.15 -4.79 -4.49
C LEU A 42 -4.37 -4.85 -5.40
N PRO A 43 -5.61 -4.88 -4.85
CA PRO A 43 -6.80 -5.25 -5.63
C PRO A 43 -7.18 -4.26 -6.74
N ASP A 44 -6.86 -2.97 -6.55
CA ASP A 44 -7.21 -1.90 -7.48
C ASP A 44 -6.23 -0.71 -7.45
N THR A 45 -6.41 0.18 -8.44
CA THR A 45 -5.68 1.43 -8.60
C THR A 45 -6.22 2.53 -7.67
N GLY A 46 -5.35 3.48 -7.32
CA GLY A 46 -5.70 4.61 -6.45
C GLY A 46 -6.54 5.69 -7.12
N GLU A 47 -6.65 5.69 -8.46
CA GLU A 47 -7.39 6.71 -9.23
C GLU A 47 -8.86 6.81 -8.81
N ARG A 48 -9.46 5.67 -8.41
CA ARG A 48 -10.85 5.55 -7.97
C ARG A 48 -11.12 6.34 -6.66
N TYR A 49 -10.07 6.75 -5.97
CA TYR A 49 -10.13 7.36 -4.64
C TYR A 49 -9.66 8.82 -4.62
N LEU A 50 -9.38 9.44 -5.77
CA LEU A 50 -8.90 10.84 -5.81
C LEU A 50 -9.90 11.82 -5.17
N SER A 51 -11.21 11.57 -5.29
CA SER A 51 -12.27 12.39 -4.67
C SER A 51 -12.46 12.15 -3.18
N THR A 52 -11.77 11.18 -2.57
CA THR A 52 -11.90 10.86 -1.14
C THR A 52 -10.96 11.65 -0.24
N GLY A 53 -10.08 12.48 -0.82
CA GLY A 53 -9.05 13.23 -0.08
C GLY A 53 -7.88 12.39 0.45
N ILE A 54 -7.84 11.08 0.15
CA ILE A 54 -6.78 10.20 0.64
C ILE A 54 -5.38 10.56 0.09
N PHE A 55 -5.27 11.27 -1.03
CA PHE A 55 -3.96 11.66 -1.58
C PHE A 55 -3.63 13.15 -1.40
N GLY A 56 -4.43 13.87 -0.62
CA GLY A 56 -4.38 15.33 -0.51
C GLY A 56 -5.60 15.98 -1.15
N GLU A 57 -5.72 17.30 -0.99
CA GLU A 57 -6.64 18.13 -1.77
C GLU A 57 -5.96 18.51 -3.09
N ALA A 58 -6.75 18.66 -4.15
CA ALA A 58 -6.27 19.16 -5.44
C ALA A 58 -6.03 20.67 -5.40
#